data_AF-A0A9X4ES87-F1
#
_entry.id   AF-A0A9X4ES87-F1
#
_cell.length_a   1.000
_cell.length_b   1.000
_cell.length_c   1.000
_cell.angle_alpha   90.00
_cell.angle_beta   90.00
_cell.angle_gamma   90.00
#
_symmetry.space_group_name_H-M   'P 1'
#
loop_
_entity.id
_entity.type
_entity.pdbx_description
1 polymer ?
#
loop_
_entity_poly.entity_id
_entity_poly.type
_entity_poly.pdbx_seq_one_letter_code
_entity_poly.pdbx_strand_id
1 'polypeptide(L)'
;MDSFLKNEVCKNGIISFELAKDIAVSEKYINSWNETSKIACGISLGLDYLFLISYSLLIAVFIHKFNKKLWKDSSLYSFGVILIFSLFFAGFCDAIENVGLIKLLMGSTKQLWSSIAYFFAIPKFVFIAIGVLYILFNFVYLLFIKQNK
;
A
#
# COMPACT_ATOMS: atom_id res chain seq x y z
N MET A 1 -15.66 -4.94 -0.10
CA MET A 1 -15.52 -4.62 -1.53
C MET A 1 -14.56 -5.57 -2.21
N ASP A 2 -13.35 -5.78 -1.68
CA ASP A 2 -12.37 -6.74 -2.21
C ASP A 2 -12.89 -8.19 -2.36
N SER A 3 -13.83 -8.61 -1.50
CA SER A 3 -14.51 -9.93 -1.62
C SER A 3 -15.20 -10.15 -2.97
N PHE A 4 -15.68 -9.09 -3.63
CA PHE A 4 -16.30 -9.18 -4.95
C PHE A 4 -15.28 -9.42 -6.08
N LEU A 5 -14.00 -9.18 -5.83
CA LEU A 5 -12.92 -9.36 -6.80
C LEU A 5 -12.33 -10.77 -6.75
N LYS A 6 -12.58 -11.51 -5.65
CA LYS A 6 -12.01 -12.83 -5.42
C LYS A 6 -12.79 -13.90 -6.15
N ASN A 7 -12.10 -14.67 -6.97
CA ASN A 7 -12.61 -15.87 -7.63
C ASN A 7 -11.45 -16.84 -7.93
N GLU A 8 -11.72 -17.90 -8.68
CA GLU A 8 -10.72 -18.93 -9.00
C GLU A 8 -9.52 -18.39 -9.81
N VAL A 9 -9.74 -17.32 -10.59
CA VAL A 9 -8.73 -16.67 -11.43
C VAL A 9 -7.98 -15.58 -10.64
N CYS A 10 -8.72 -14.67 -10.02
CA CYS A 10 -8.21 -13.54 -9.24
C CYS A 10 -8.29 -13.87 -7.74
N LYS A 11 -7.34 -14.68 -7.25
CA LYS A 11 -7.42 -15.27 -5.91
C LYS A 11 -7.31 -14.27 -4.76
N ASN A 12 -6.47 -13.24 -4.93
CA ASN A 12 -6.19 -12.26 -3.88
C ASN A 12 -6.85 -10.90 -4.15
N GLY A 13 -7.87 -10.85 -5.02
CA GLY A 13 -8.63 -9.64 -5.29
C GLY A 13 -7.76 -8.51 -5.84
N ILE A 14 -7.84 -7.32 -5.23
CA ILE A 14 -7.11 -6.14 -5.73
C ILE A 14 -5.60 -6.36 -5.79
N ILE A 15 -5.03 -7.08 -4.81
CA ILE A 15 -3.58 -7.36 -4.76
C ILE A 15 -3.15 -8.23 -5.95
N SER A 16 -3.98 -9.19 -6.37
CA SER A 16 -3.70 -9.96 -7.59
C SER A 16 -3.66 -9.04 -8.82
N PHE A 17 -4.55 -8.06 -8.88
CA PHE A 17 -4.64 -7.12 -10.00
C PHE A 17 -3.46 -6.14 -10.05
N GLU A 18 -3.07 -5.58 -8.91
CA GLU A 18 -1.88 -4.74 -8.74
C GLU A 18 -0.61 -5.48 -9.18
N LEU A 19 -0.49 -6.75 -8.80
CA LEU A 19 0.70 -7.56 -9.03
C LEU A 19 0.68 -8.34 -10.36
N ALA A 20 -0.30 -8.06 -11.24
CA ALA A 20 -0.47 -8.78 -12.49
C ALA A 20 0.72 -8.63 -13.44
N LYS A 21 1.36 -7.44 -13.47
CA LYS A 21 2.51 -7.02 -14.31
C LYS A 21 2.28 -7.06 -15.82
N ASP A 22 1.67 -8.14 -16.32
CA ASP A 22 1.40 -8.42 -17.72
C ASP A 22 -0.06 -8.14 -18.05
N ILE A 23 -0.29 -7.47 -19.19
CA ILE A 23 -1.62 -7.10 -19.64
C ILE A 23 -2.53 -8.30 -19.82
N ALA A 24 -2.00 -9.40 -20.37
CA ALA A 24 -2.76 -10.64 -20.57
C ALA A 24 -3.27 -11.22 -19.24
N VAL A 25 -2.57 -10.99 -18.13
CA VAL A 25 -2.98 -11.42 -16.79
C VAL A 25 -4.02 -10.44 -16.23
N SER A 26 -3.78 -9.13 -16.37
CA SER A 26 -4.75 -8.10 -15.99
C SER A 26 -6.11 -8.28 -16.70
N GLU A 27 -6.10 -8.57 -18.00
CA GLU A 27 -7.31 -8.83 -18.79
C GLU A 27 -8.02 -10.10 -18.32
N LYS A 28 -7.29 -11.17 -18.00
CA LYS A 28 -7.89 -12.39 -17.43
C LYS A 28 -8.64 -12.09 -16.14
N TYR A 29 -8.09 -11.24 -15.27
CA TYR A 29 -8.78 -10.83 -14.04
C TYR A 29 -10.03 -10.00 -14.34
N ILE A 30 -9.92 -8.97 -15.19
CA ILE A 30 -11.05 -8.10 -15.56
C ILE A 30 -12.17 -8.90 -16.24
N ASN A 31 -11.83 -9.86 -17.10
CA ASN A 31 -12.79 -10.72 -17.81
C ASN A 31 -13.44 -11.75 -16.89
N SER A 32 -12.78 -12.13 -15.78
CA SER A 32 -13.37 -12.99 -14.75
C SER A 32 -14.38 -12.25 -13.85
N TRP A 33 -14.43 -10.92 -13.92
CA TRP A 33 -15.29 -10.08 -13.09
C TRP A 33 -16.60 -9.74 -13.79
N ASN A 34 -17.72 -9.89 -13.06
CA ASN A 34 -19.02 -9.39 -13.50
C ASN A 34 -19.12 -7.87 -13.30
N GLU A 35 -20.25 -7.28 -13.69
CA GLU A 35 -20.48 -5.84 -13.58
C GLU A 35 -20.36 -5.33 -12.13
N THR A 36 -20.95 -6.05 -11.18
CA THR A 36 -20.87 -5.73 -9.75
C THR A 36 -19.43 -5.73 -9.25
N SER A 37 -18.62 -6.71 -9.66
CA SER A 37 -17.19 -6.79 -9.32
C SER A 37 -16.41 -5.61 -9.90
N LYS A 38 -16.69 -5.21 -11.15
CA LYS A 38 -16.03 -4.05 -11.78
C LYS A 38 -16.43 -2.73 -11.10
N ILE A 39 -17.71 -2.57 -10.74
CA ILE A 39 -18.19 -1.42 -9.97
C ILE A 39 -17.52 -1.39 -8.58
N ALA A 40 -17.47 -2.53 -7.89
CA ALA A 40 -16.81 -2.64 -6.60
C ALA A 40 -15.31 -2.32 -6.69
N CYS A 41 -14.64 -2.75 -7.77
CA CYS A 41 -13.25 -2.39 -8.06
C CYS A 41 -13.09 -0.88 -8.20
N GLY A 42 -13.91 -0.24 -9.04
CA GLY A 42 -13.87 1.21 -9.26
C GLY A 42 -14.11 2.03 -7.98
N ILE A 43 -15.08 1.62 -7.15
CA ILE A 43 -15.33 2.26 -5.85
C ILE A 43 -14.14 2.03 -4.90
N SER A 44 -13.58 0.83 -4.87
CA SER A 44 -12.42 0.50 -4.04
C SER A 44 -11.22 1.38 -4.40
N LEU A 45 -10.89 1.51 -5.69
CA LEU A 45 -9.81 2.37 -6.19
C LEU A 45 -10.06 3.85 -5.85
N GLY A 46 -11.31 4.31 -5.93
CA GLY A 46 -11.67 5.67 -5.52
C GLY A 46 -11.49 5.93 -4.02
N LEU A 47 -11.90 4.98 -3.18
CA LEU A 47 -11.71 5.04 -1.73
C LEU A 47 -10.22 4.95 -1.35
N ASP A 48 -9.41 4.28 -2.14
CA ASP A 48 -7.98 4.11 -1.88
C ASP A 48 -7.24 5.46 -1.83
N TYR A 49 -7.69 6.46 -2.59
CA TYR A 49 -7.19 7.84 -2.50
C TYR A 49 -7.44 8.51 -1.13
N LEU A 50 -8.46 8.11 -0.40
CA LEU A 50 -8.69 8.59 0.96
C LEU A 50 -7.81 7.82 1.96
N PHE A 51 -7.66 6.51 1.73
CA PHE A 51 -6.83 5.66 2.56
C PHE A 51 -5.34 6.00 2.43
N LEU A 52 -4.83 6.36 1.24
CA LEU A 52 -3.41 6.72 1.04
C LEU A 52 -2.96 7.85 1.96
N ILE A 53 -3.81 8.86 2.14
CA ILE A 53 -3.52 9.99 3.01
C ILE A 53 -3.60 9.53 4.47
N SER A 54 -4.65 8.78 4.79
CA SER A 54 -4.95 8.34 6.15
C SER A 54 -3.86 7.42 6.71
N TYR A 55 -3.49 6.36 6.00
CA TYR A 55 -2.49 5.41 6.51
C TYR A 55 -1.09 6.02 6.53
N SER A 56 -0.70 6.78 5.49
CA SER A 56 0.64 7.37 5.42
C SER A 56 0.87 8.34 6.58
N LEU A 57 -0.12 9.20 6.86
CA LEU A 57 -0.08 10.12 8.00
C LEU A 57 -0.10 9.38 9.33
N LEU A 58 -0.97 8.38 9.49
CA LEU A 58 -1.08 7.64 10.74
C LEU A 58 0.24 6.96 11.11
N ILE A 59 0.85 6.24 10.18
CA ILE A 59 2.12 5.56 10.37
C ILE A 59 3.22 6.59 10.67
N ALA A 60 3.28 7.69 9.90
CA ALA A 60 4.27 8.74 10.13
C ALA A 60 4.16 9.38 11.53
N VAL A 61 2.94 9.64 12.02
CA VAL A 61 2.70 10.18 13.36
C VAL A 61 3.15 9.20 14.44
N PHE A 62 2.90 7.90 14.27
CA PHE A 62 3.39 6.90 15.22
C PHE A 62 4.91 6.84 15.26
N ILE A 63 5.56 6.77 14.09
CA ILE A 63 7.03 6.78 14.00
C ILE A 63 7.59 8.02 14.70
N HIS A 64 7.05 9.20 14.40
CA HIS A 64 7.48 10.46 15.03
C HIS A 64 7.34 10.45 16.55
N LYS A 65 6.21 9.95 17.07
CA LYS A 65 5.96 9.85 18.51
C LYS A 65 6.93 8.88 19.19
N PHE A 66 7.18 7.72 18.59
CA PHE A 66 8.16 6.76 19.11
C PHE A 66 9.58 7.32 19.07
N ASN A 67 9.99 7.92 17.94
CA ASN A 67 11.30 8.55 17.78
C ASN A 67 11.59 9.59 18.85
N LYS A 68 10.65 10.53 19.06
CA LYS A 68 10.82 11.56 20.10
C LYS A 68 10.91 10.99 21.51
N LYS A 69 10.22 9.88 21.78
CA LYS A 69 10.15 9.29 23.12
C LYS A 69 11.34 8.37 23.44
N LEU A 70 11.81 7.60 22.47
CA LEU A 70 12.77 6.51 22.69
C LEU A 70 14.18 6.84 22.16
N TRP A 71 14.30 7.66 21.11
CA TRP A 71 15.52 7.70 20.30
C TRP A 71 16.10 9.09 20.09
N LYS A 72 15.65 10.12 20.82
CA LYS A 72 15.96 11.55 20.56
C LYS A 72 17.43 11.85 20.22
N ASP A 73 18.39 11.15 20.83
CA ASP A 73 19.83 11.38 20.67
C ASP A 73 20.57 10.19 19.99
N SER A 74 19.84 9.30 19.30
CA SER A 74 20.41 8.11 18.64
C SER A 74 20.25 8.14 17.12
N SER A 75 21.06 7.34 16.42
CA SER A 75 20.97 7.15 14.96
C SER A 75 19.60 6.60 14.51
N LEU A 76 18.86 5.92 15.40
CA LEU A 76 17.52 5.44 15.13
C LEU A 76 16.50 6.58 14.94
N TYR A 77 16.77 7.77 15.49
CA TYR A 77 15.95 8.95 15.22
C TYR A 77 16.03 9.36 13.75
N SER A 78 17.25 9.46 13.22
CA SER A 78 17.49 9.81 11.81
C SER A 78 16.85 8.78 10.88
N PHE A 79 16.98 7.49 11.22
CA PHE A 79 16.34 6.42 10.45
C PHE A 79 14.81 6.57 10.40
N GLY A 80 14.16 6.81 11.54
CA GLY A 80 12.70 6.98 11.53
C GLY A 80 12.25 8.26 10.83
N VAL A 81 13.05 9.33 10.81
CA VAL A 81 12.78 10.52 9.99
C VAL A 81 12.83 10.19 8.49
N ILE A 82 13.86 9.47 8.04
CA ILE A 82 13.94 8.98 6.64
C ILE A 82 12.71 8.13 6.31
N LEU A 83 12.34 7.23 7.22
CA LEU A 83 11.19 6.33 7.04
C LEU A 83 9.86 7.09 6.92
N ILE A 84 9.68 8.20 7.65
CA ILE A 84 8.51 9.10 7.50
C ILE A 84 8.44 9.64 6.07
N PHE A 85 9.54 10.16 5.51
CA PHE A 85 9.55 10.65 4.13
C PHE A 85 9.33 9.53 3.12
N SER A 86 9.87 8.34 3.36
CA SER A 86 9.63 7.16 2.51
C SER A 86 8.16 6.74 2.49
N LEU A 87 7.39 6.97 3.56
CA LEU A 87 5.94 6.69 3.58
C LEU A 87 5.14 7.67 2.73
N PHE A 88 5.51 8.95 2.71
CA PHE A 88 4.90 9.90 1.78
C PHE A 88 5.23 9.54 0.33
N PHE A 89 6.46 9.08 0.06
CA PHE A 89 6.82 8.54 -1.24
C PHE A 89 6.01 7.28 -1.58
N ALA A 90 5.75 6.39 -0.61
CA ALA A 90 4.88 5.22 -0.80
C ALA A 90 3.45 5.63 -1.19
N GLY A 91 2.87 6.63 -0.53
CA GLY A 91 1.55 7.17 -0.91
C GLY A 91 1.53 7.80 -2.30
N PHE A 92 2.64 8.41 -2.74
CA PHE A 92 2.77 8.88 -4.13
C PHE A 92 2.82 7.73 -5.14
N CYS A 93 3.58 6.66 -4.82
CA CYS A 93 3.59 5.45 -5.62
C CYS A 93 2.18 4.83 -5.73
N ASP A 94 1.46 4.76 -4.61
CA ASP A 94 0.09 4.25 -4.53
C ASP A 94 -0.87 5.04 -5.44
N ALA A 95 -0.74 6.37 -5.47
CA ALA A 95 -1.55 7.20 -6.35
C ALA A 95 -1.30 6.91 -7.85
N ILE A 96 -0.03 6.69 -8.24
CA ILE A 96 0.35 6.37 -9.63
C ILE A 96 -0.12 4.95 -10.01
N GLU A 97 0.06 4.01 -9.10
CA GLU A 97 -0.40 2.63 -9.24
C GLU A 97 -1.91 2.59 -9.50
N ASN A 98 -2.69 3.28 -8.66
CA ASN A 98 -4.14 3.42 -8.80
C ASN A 98 -4.57 4.02 -10.15
N VAL A 99 -3.82 5.00 -10.69
CA VAL A 99 -4.09 5.52 -12.05
C VAL A 99 -3.95 4.43 -13.10
N GLY A 100 -2.91 3.57 -12.98
CA GLY A 100 -2.71 2.43 -13.86
C GLY A 100 -3.89 1.46 -13.83
N LEU A 101 -4.34 1.08 -12.64
CA LEU A 101 -5.48 0.18 -12.47
C LEU A 101 -6.79 0.77 -13.00
N ILE A 102 -7.04 2.06 -12.75
CA ILE A 102 -8.23 2.74 -13.29
C ILE A 102 -8.21 2.70 -14.83
N LYS A 103 -7.06 2.97 -15.46
CA LYS A 103 -6.95 2.90 -16.93
C LYS A 103 -7.22 1.50 -17.48
N LEU A 104 -6.72 0.46 -16.80
CA LEU A 104 -7.00 -0.93 -17.16
C LEU A 104 -8.50 -1.26 -16.99
N LEU A 105 -9.10 -0.85 -15.87
CA LEU A 105 -10.52 -1.07 -15.58
C LEU A 105 -11.44 -0.38 -16.60
N MET A 106 -11.04 0.79 -17.10
CA MET A 106 -11.71 1.52 -18.19
C MET A 106 -11.53 0.87 -19.58
N GLY A 107 -10.82 -0.26 -19.68
CA GLY A 107 -10.66 -1.04 -20.91
C GLY A 107 -9.38 -0.76 -21.70
N SER A 108 -8.38 -0.09 -21.13
CA SER A 108 -7.11 0.11 -21.82
C SER A 108 -6.30 -1.19 -21.89
N THR A 109 -5.92 -1.60 -23.10
CA THR A 109 -5.15 -2.85 -23.38
C THR A 109 -3.64 -2.63 -23.49
N LYS A 110 -3.13 -1.50 -22.97
CA LYS A 110 -1.71 -1.15 -23.04
C LYS A 110 -0.94 -1.81 -21.88
N GLN A 111 0.10 -2.58 -22.21
CA GLN A 111 1.07 -3.17 -21.26
C GLN A 111 1.62 -2.14 -20.26
N LEU A 112 1.81 -0.90 -20.71
CA LEU A 112 2.30 0.20 -19.88
C LEU A 112 1.52 0.34 -18.56
N TRP A 113 0.19 0.26 -18.57
CA TRP A 113 -0.60 0.48 -17.36
C TRP A 113 -0.48 -0.66 -16.35
N SER A 114 -0.41 -1.91 -16.83
CA SER A 114 -0.18 -3.09 -15.97
C SER A 114 1.23 -3.06 -15.36
N SER A 115 2.23 -2.62 -16.15
CA SER A 115 3.59 -2.44 -15.65
C SER A 115 3.70 -1.28 -14.65
N ILE A 116 3.05 -0.14 -14.91
CA ILE A 116 3.00 0.98 -13.95
C ILE A 116 2.39 0.51 -12.63
N ALA A 117 1.23 -0.15 -12.66
CA ALA A 117 0.61 -0.64 -11.44
C ALA A 117 1.57 -1.55 -10.63
N TYR A 118 2.19 -2.52 -11.30
CA TYR A 118 3.14 -3.44 -10.67
C TYR A 118 4.37 -2.75 -10.06
N PHE A 119 5.06 -1.92 -10.84
CA PHE A 119 6.32 -1.31 -10.41
C PHE A 119 6.14 -0.27 -9.32
N PHE A 120 4.96 0.36 -9.23
CA PHE A 120 4.65 1.29 -8.15
C PHE A 120 4.01 0.59 -6.93
N ALA A 121 3.34 -0.56 -7.12
CA ALA A 121 2.87 -1.40 -6.02
C ALA A 121 4.03 -1.98 -5.18
N ILE A 122 5.13 -2.42 -5.79
CA ILE A 122 6.21 -3.06 -5.00
C ILE A 122 6.83 -2.11 -3.96
N PRO A 123 7.32 -0.92 -4.32
CA PRO A 123 7.90 0.00 -3.33
C PRO A 123 6.89 0.40 -2.25
N LYS A 124 5.61 0.57 -2.62
CA LYS A 124 4.56 0.94 -1.65
C LYS A 124 4.46 -0.09 -0.53
N PHE A 125 4.34 -1.37 -0.89
CA PHE A 125 4.24 -2.45 0.07
C PHE A 125 5.50 -2.59 0.93
N VAL A 126 6.68 -2.42 0.33
CA VAL A 126 7.96 -2.50 1.07
C VAL A 126 8.06 -1.40 2.12
N PHE A 127 7.81 -0.13 1.76
CA PHE A 127 7.92 0.97 2.71
C PHE A 127 6.86 0.91 3.82
N ILE A 128 5.62 0.55 3.48
CA ILE A 128 4.57 0.36 4.48
C ILE A 128 4.94 -0.77 5.43
N ALA A 129 5.43 -1.91 4.93
CA ALA A 129 5.84 -3.03 5.76
C ALA A 129 6.98 -2.66 6.72
N ILE A 130 8.02 -1.95 6.24
CA ILE A 130 9.11 -1.47 7.10
C ILE A 130 8.58 -0.49 8.15
N GLY A 131 7.70 0.43 7.78
CA GLY A 131 7.03 1.36 8.69
C GLY A 131 6.29 0.67 9.82
N VAL A 132 5.47 -0.34 9.49
CA VAL A 132 4.72 -1.13 10.47
C VAL A 132 5.66 -1.95 11.37
N LEU A 133 6.66 -2.61 10.81
CA LEU A 133 7.64 -3.37 11.59
C LEU A 133 8.42 -2.47 12.55
N TYR A 134 8.79 -1.26 12.11
CA TYR A 134 9.44 -0.28 12.96
C TYR A 134 8.54 0.12 14.13
N ILE A 135 7.25 0.40 13.89
CA ILE A 135 6.29 0.71 14.95
C ILE A 135 6.16 -0.46 15.94
N LEU A 136 6.02 -1.70 15.46
CA LEU A 136 5.89 -2.88 16.31
C LEU A 136 7.13 -3.09 17.18
N PHE A 137 8.32 -2.97 16.61
CA PHE A 137 9.59 -3.04 17.34
C PHE A 137 9.64 -2.00 18.46
N ASN A 138 9.32 -0.74 18.14
CA ASN A 138 9.30 0.35 19.12
C ASN A 138 8.26 0.16 20.23
N PHE A 139 7.09 -0.37 19.88
CA PHE A 139 6.04 -0.65 20.83
C PHE A 139 6.47 -1.74 21.82
N VAL A 140 7.02 -2.85 21.32
CA VAL A 140 7.54 -3.95 22.15
C VAL A 140 8.69 -3.46 23.03
N TYR A 141 9.63 -2.69 22.48
CA TYR A 141 10.74 -2.11 23.24
C TYR A 141 10.25 -1.19 24.38
N LEU A 142 9.21 -0.38 24.12
CA LEU A 142 8.61 0.48 25.14
C LEU A 142 7.98 -0.33 26.29
N LEU A 143 7.36 -1.47 26.00
CA LEU A 143 6.79 -2.34 27.03
C LEU A 143 7.89 -2.91 27.95
N PHE A 144 9.02 -3.35 27.38
CA PHE A 144 10.15 -3.85 28.17
C PHE A 144 10.76 -2.78 29.08
N ILE A 145 10.94 -1.55 28.60
CA ILE A 145 11.44 -0.46 29.46
C ILE A 145 10.49 -0.16 30.61
N LYS A 146 9.17 -0.21 30.38
CA LYS A 146 8.18 0.11 31.41
C LYS A 146 8.10 -0.96 32.50
N GLN A 147 8.41 -2.22 32.18
CA GLN A 147 8.44 -3.30 33.17
C GLN A 147 9.68 -3.25 34.08
N ASN A 148 10.78 -2.65 33.60
CA ASN A 148 12.03 -2.52 34.34
C ASN A 148 12.12 -1.25 35.20
N LYS A 149 11.03 -0.48 35.32
CA LYS A 149 10.91 0.70 36.20
C LYS A 149 9.82 0.46 37.23
#